data_AF-A0AAY4DGL8-F1
#
_entry.id   AF-A0AAY4DGL8-F1
#
_cell.length_a   1.000
_cell.length_b   1.000
_cell.length_c   1.000
_cell.angle_alpha   90.00
_cell.angle_beta   90.00
_cell.angle_gamma   90.00
#
_symmetry.space_group_name_H-M   'P 1'
#
loop_
_entity.id
_entity.type
_entity.pdbx_description
1 polymer ?
#
loop_
_entity_poly.entity_id
_entity_poly.type
_entity_poly.pdbx_seq_one_letter_code
_entity_poly.pdbx_strand_id
1 'polypeptide(L)'
;MWYEILPGFAIMTACLIIPGVATAQIHKFTNGGKEKRVARVPYQWHLMERDRRISGTDQHYNSKVHQYYVSELEHIHNSPTVG
;
A
#
# COMPACT_ATOMS: atom_id res chain seq x y z
N MET A 1 29.79 27.50 17.71
CA MET A 1 30.99 26.84 18.25
C MET A 1 30.80 25.37 18.63
N TRP A 2 29.61 24.89 19.00
CA TRP A 2 29.33 23.42 18.94
C TRP A 2 28.11 23.10 18.06
N TYR A 3 27.14 24.02 17.99
CA TYR A 3 25.97 23.90 17.12
C TYR A 3 26.26 23.96 15.60
N GLU A 4 27.47 24.32 15.19
CA GLU A 4 27.85 24.41 13.77
C GLU A 4 27.86 23.05 13.06
N ILE A 5 27.88 21.95 13.81
CA ILE A 5 27.71 20.59 13.26
C ILE A 5 26.23 20.23 12.98
N LEU A 6 25.29 20.90 13.67
CA LEU A 6 23.86 20.57 13.56
C LEU A 6 23.30 20.78 12.15
N PRO A 7 23.66 21.84 11.39
CA PRO A 7 23.22 21.99 10.01
C PRO A 7 23.67 20.81 9.12
N GLY A 8 24.93 20.40 9.23
CA GLY A 8 25.45 19.27 8.45
C GLY A 8 24.77 17.94 8.83
N PHE A 9 24.57 17.71 10.12
CA PHE A 9 23.87 16.53 10.62
C PHE A 9 22.38 16.54 10.23
N ALA A 10 21.72 17.69 10.25
CA ALA A 10 20.31 17.83 9.85
C ALA A 10 20.11 17.52 8.37
N ILE A 11 20.99 18.03 7.49
CA ILE A 11 20.94 17.74 6.06
C ILE A 11 21.17 16.26 5.80
N MET A 12 22.20 15.67 6.41
CA MET A 12 22.48 14.23 6.27
C MET A 12 21.30 13.38 6.75
N THR A 13 20.71 13.70 7.90
CA THR A 13 19.56 13.00 8.45
C THR A 13 18.35 13.13 7.54
N ALA A 14 18.06 14.32 7.03
CA ALA A 14 16.96 14.53 6.09
C ALA A 14 17.16 13.71 4.80
N CYS A 15 18.35 13.75 4.21
CA CYS A 15 18.68 12.97 3.03
C CYS A 15 18.55 11.45 3.24
N LEU A 16 18.82 10.95 4.44
CA LEU A 16 18.65 9.53 4.77
C LEU A 16 17.19 9.15 5.08
N ILE A 17 16.39 10.07 5.62
CA ILE A 17 14.97 9.83 5.91
C ILE A 17 14.12 9.81 4.63
N ILE A 18 14.40 10.71 3.67
CA ILE A 18 13.60 10.88 2.46
C ILE A 18 13.36 9.56 1.70
N PRO A 19 14.38 8.72 1.42
CA PRO A 19 14.16 7.43 0.74
C PRO A 19 13.24 6.47 1.51
N GLY A 20 13.35 6.42 2.85
CA GLY A 20 12.52 5.57 3.69
C GLY A 20 11.05 6.00 3.66
N VAL A 21 10.78 7.30 3.78
CA VAL A 21 9.42 7.85 3.70
C VAL A 21 8.85 7.68 2.29
N ALA A 22 9.64 8.00 1.26
CA ALA A 22 9.22 7.86 -0.13
C ALA A 22 8.85 6.40 -0.46
N THR A 23 9.68 5.43 -0.10
CA THR A 23 9.40 4.01 -0.35
C THR A 23 8.18 3.51 0.42
N ALA A 24 7.97 3.96 1.66
CA ALA A 24 6.77 3.63 2.42
C ALA A 24 5.49 4.16 1.75
N GLN A 25 5.51 5.39 1.24
CA GLN A 25 4.37 5.97 0.53
C GLN A 25 4.13 5.27 -0.82
N ILE A 26 5.18 4.99 -1.58
CA ILE A 26 5.09 4.26 -2.85
C ILE A 26 4.50 2.87 -2.60
N HIS A 27 4.99 2.14 -1.59
CA HIS A 27 4.47 0.82 -1.25
C HIS A 27 2.98 0.85 -0.90
N LYS A 28 2.52 1.86 -0.16
CA LYS A 28 1.10 2.03 0.14
C LYS A 28 0.31 2.33 -1.13
N PHE A 29 0.80 3.22 -1.98
CA PHE A 29 0.14 3.59 -3.23
C PHE A 29 -0.02 2.41 -4.19
N THR A 30 1.03 1.62 -4.40
CA THR A 30 1.01 0.50 -5.36
C THR A 30 0.25 -0.74 -4.86
N ASN A 31 -0.04 -0.84 -3.56
CA ASN A 31 -0.69 -2.03 -2.96
C ASN A 31 -2.07 -1.71 -2.37
N GLY A 32 -2.77 -0.70 -2.89
CA GLY A 32 -4.14 -0.37 -2.49
C GLY A 32 -4.25 0.14 -1.05
N GLY A 33 -3.30 0.97 -0.63
CA GLY A 33 -3.25 1.57 0.71
C GLY A 33 -2.66 0.67 1.80
N LYS A 34 -2.29 -0.57 1.45
CA LYS A 34 -1.78 -1.58 2.39
C LYS A 34 -0.26 -1.70 2.31
N GLU A 35 0.32 -2.36 3.30
CA GLU A 35 1.74 -2.71 3.27
C GLU A 35 2.03 -3.71 2.14
N LYS A 36 3.21 -3.58 1.52
CA LYS A 36 3.68 -4.51 0.49
C LYS A 36 3.88 -5.90 1.10
N ARG A 37 3.28 -6.94 0.52
CA ARG A 37 3.51 -8.32 0.94
C ARG A 37 4.96 -8.74 0.64
N VAL A 38 5.61 -9.38 1.62
CA VAL A 38 6.97 -9.91 1.50
C VAL A 38 6.90 -11.44 1.50
N ALA A 39 7.21 -12.05 0.35
CA ALA A 39 7.28 -13.51 0.23
C ALA A 39 8.72 -13.99 0.44
N ARG A 40 9.08 -14.29 1.70
CA ARG A 40 10.40 -14.83 2.07
C ARG A 40 10.49 -16.34 1.90
N VAL A 41 9.35 -17.05 1.93
CA VAL A 41 9.28 -18.50 1.78
C VAL A 41 8.35 -18.89 0.61
N PRO A 42 8.57 -20.06 -0.04
CA PRO A 42 7.76 -20.48 -1.19
C PRO A 42 6.27 -20.57 -0.89
N TYR A 43 5.90 -20.94 0.34
CA TYR A 43 4.50 -20.97 0.76
C TYR A 43 3.84 -19.59 0.71
N GLN A 44 4.54 -18.52 1.09
CA GLN A 44 4.02 -17.15 1.01
C GLN A 44 3.83 -16.70 -0.44
N TRP A 45 4.73 -17.11 -1.34
CA TRP A 45 4.56 -16.88 -2.78
C TRP A 45 3.33 -17.62 -3.31
N HIS A 46 3.15 -18.89 -2.96
CA HIS A 46 1.98 -19.68 -3.36
C HIS A 46 0.66 -19.04 -2.91
N LEU A 47 0.60 -18.51 -1.68
CA LEU A 47 -0.55 -17.78 -1.18
C LEU A 47 -0.78 -16.44 -1.90
N MET A 48 0.29 -15.72 -2.26
CA MET A 48 0.18 -14.48 -3.03
C MET A 48 -0.34 -14.73 -4.45
N GLU A 49 0.11 -15.82 -5.09
CA GLU A 49 -0.35 -16.27 -6.40
C GLU A 49 -1.83 -16.69 -6.36
N ARG A 50 -2.24 -17.37 -5.28
CA ARG A 50 -3.64 -17.70 -5.01
C ARG A 50 -4.49 -16.45 -4.94
N ASP A 51 -4.08 -15.46 -4.16
CA ASP A 51 -4.83 -14.21 -4.00
C ASP A 51 -4.92 -13.42 -5.32
N ARG A 52 -3.85 -13.44 -6.14
CA ARG A 52 -3.85 -12.88 -7.51
C ARG A 52 -4.89 -13.54 -8.41
N ARG A 53 -4.96 -14.87 -8.42
CA ARG A 53 -5.91 -15.64 -9.25
C ARG A 53 -7.34 -15.45 -8.79
N ILE A 54 -7.55 -15.43 -7.47
CA ILE A 54 -8.89 -15.28 -6.90
C ILE A 54 -9.40 -13.87 -7.14
N SER A 55 -8.56 -12.82 -7.03
CA SER A 55 -9.00 -11.42 -7.10
C SER A 55 -9.73 -11.05 -8.40
N GLY A 56 -9.49 -11.74 -9.51
CA GLY A 56 -10.15 -11.50 -10.79
C GLY A 56 -9.72 -10.20 -11.50
N THR A 57 -8.87 -9.39 -10.88
CA THR A 57 -8.27 -8.16 -11.45
C THR A 57 -6.78 -8.31 -11.69
N ASP A 58 -6.27 -9.54 -11.57
CA ASP A 58 -4.85 -9.90 -11.63
C ASP A 58 -3.95 -9.19 -10.60
N GLN A 59 -4.55 -8.60 -9.58
CA GLN A 59 -3.86 -7.84 -8.53
C GLN A 59 -3.93 -8.61 -7.22
N HIS A 60 -2.77 -8.95 -6.64
CA HIS A 60 -2.69 -9.74 -5.42
C HIS A 60 -3.08 -8.97 -4.15
N TYR A 61 -3.01 -7.63 -4.16
CA TYR A 61 -3.39 -6.78 -3.02
C TYR A 61 -4.91 -6.55 -2.94
N ASN A 62 -5.65 -6.88 -4.00
CA ASN A 62 -7.09 -6.73 -4.05
C ASN A 62 -7.79 -7.92 -3.39
N SER A 63 -8.02 -7.80 -2.09
CA SER A 63 -8.73 -8.81 -1.30
C SER A 63 -10.20 -8.86 -1.67
N LYS A 64 -10.76 -10.06 -1.88
CA LYS A 64 -12.18 -10.24 -2.24
C LYS A 64 -13.14 -9.51 -1.32
N VAL A 65 -12.93 -9.61 -0.01
CA VAL A 65 -13.76 -8.92 0.98
C VAL A 65 -13.83 -7.42 0.70
N HIS A 66 -12.68 -6.78 0.45
CA HIS A 66 -12.63 -5.36 0.11
C HIS A 66 -13.32 -5.05 -1.24
N GLN A 67 -13.20 -5.93 -2.24
CA GLN A 67 -13.94 -5.75 -3.50
C GLN A 67 -15.45 -5.75 -3.28
N TYR A 68 -15.97 -6.69 -2.48
CA TYR A 68 -17.39 -6.76 -2.16
C TYR A 68 -17.89 -5.49 -1.46
N TYR A 69 -17.13 -4.97 -0.48
CA TYR A 69 -17.48 -3.72 0.19
C TYR A 69 -17.49 -2.52 -0.77
N VAL A 70 -16.48 -2.41 -1.64
CA VAL A 70 -16.42 -1.30 -2.61
C VAL A 70 -17.56 -1.40 -3.62
N SER A 71 -17.87 -2.59 -4.14
CA SER A 71 -18.99 -2.77 -5.07
C SER A 71 -20.34 -2.49 -4.42
N GLU A 72 -20.52 -2.86 -3.15
CA GLU A 72 -21.75 -2.56 -2.41
C GLU A 72 -21.90 -1.05 -2.18
N LEU A 73 -20.82 -0.36 -1.82
CA LEU A 73 -20.83 1.10 -1.65
C LEU A 73 -21.10 1.84 -2.97
N GLU A 74 -20.51 1.38 -4.07
CA GLU A 74 -20.81 1.93 -5.41
C GLU A 74 -22.27 1.68 -5.81
N HIS A 75 -22.83 0.52 -5.46
CA HIS A 75 -24.24 0.24 -5.69
C HIS A 75 -25.14 1.16 -4.85
N ILE A 76 -24.82 1.39 -3.57
CA ILE A 76 -25.55 2.33 -2.72
C ILE A 76 -25.43 3.76 -3.24
N HIS A 77 -24.24 4.21 -3.64
CA HIS A 77 -24.02 5.56 -4.14
C HIS A 77 -24.71 5.83 -5.49
N ASN A 78 -24.73 4.84 -6.39
CA ASN A 78 -25.34 4.96 -7.72
C ASN A 78 -26.80 4.50 -7.75
N SER A 79 -27.34 4.00 -6.65
CA SER A 79 -28.77 3.69 -6.56
C SER A 79 -29.55 5.01 -6.66
N PRO A 80 -30.54 5.12 -7.57
CA PRO A 80 -31.40 6.28 -7.61
C PRO A 80 -32.11 6.34 -6.25
N THR A 81 -31.81 7.37 -5.47
CA THR A 81 -32.53 7.67 -4.24
C THR A 81 -34.01 7.74 -4.63
N VAL A 82 -34.79 6.77 -4.15
CA VAL A 82 -36.25 6.76 -4.33
C VAL A 82 -36.77 8.00 -3.59
N GLY A 83 -37.01 9.06 -4.35
CA GLY A 83 -37.73 10.26 -3.92
C GLY A 83 -39.22 10.08 -4.12
#